data_AF-A0A359CB70-F1
#
_entry.id   AF-A0A359CB70-F1
#
_cell.length_a   1.000
_cell.length_b   1.000
_cell.length_c   1.000
_cell.angle_alpha   90.00
_cell.angle_beta   90.00
_cell.angle_gamma   90.00
#
_symmetry.space_group_name_H-M   'P 1'
#
loop_
_entity.id
_entity.type
_entity.pdbx_description
1 polymer ?
#
loop_
_entity_poly.entity_id
_entity_poly.type
_entity_poly.pdbx_seq_one_letter_code
_entity_poly.pdbx_strand_id
1 'polypeptide(L)'
;LSVAFFIHFRAKKRGLTPLREEEIPKVGQVLMEGWNFFLPIGVLMGFLIYGFTPTYAASVGIVSIVASSWLNRKTRMGFRDILDALAAGAQNMVSTGVILLCSGIVIGVVLLVGMGIKFSILISTISGGSLLITIILIALASLILGMGLPVTASYIVLAVLAAPAMTMLGASLLSAHMLIFWYSQDANVTPPVCLAAYTAAGIAGSRPLETGLESWKLAKGLYIIPLLFCYTPILFEGPVWQVIETAAIGLLGLYCFAAFFEGFHLGPLSWPQRVGYAGVAACLLWPRMEVHAIGLACFILLVALEKALLRRRGSG
;
A
#
# COMPACT_ATOMS: atom_id res chain seq x y z
N LEU A 1 6.06 -1.00 5.69
CA LEU A 1 6.18 -1.17 7.15
C LEU A 1 5.22 -2.23 7.71
N SER A 2 3.92 -2.23 7.36
CA SER A 2 2.98 -3.30 7.79
C SER A 2 3.49 -4.72 7.53
N VAL A 3 3.95 -5.02 6.31
CA VAL A 3 4.55 -6.33 5.97
C VAL A 3 5.72 -6.71 6.89
N ALA A 4 6.55 -5.73 7.30
CA ALA A 4 7.66 -5.98 8.21
C ALA A 4 7.17 -6.40 9.61
N PHE A 5 6.06 -5.83 10.10
CA PHE A 5 5.45 -6.26 11.37
C PHE A 5 4.95 -7.69 11.30
N PHE A 6 4.27 -8.07 10.22
CA PHE A 6 3.85 -9.45 10.01
C PHE A 6 5.03 -10.42 9.97
N ILE A 7 6.08 -10.09 9.21
CA ILE A 7 7.30 -10.91 9.13
C ILE A 7 7.96 -11.03 10.49
N HIS A 8 8.09 -9.93 11.23
CA HIS A 8 8.69 -9.90 12.57
C HIS A 8 7.94 -10.79 13.56
N PHE A 9 6.62 -10.67 13.64
CA PHE A 9 5.82 -11.53 14.52
C PHE A 9 5.87 -12.99 14.10
N ARG A 10 5.85 -13.27 12.80
CA ARG A 10 5.97 -14.63 12.28
C ARG A 10 7.33 -15.25 12.59
N ALA A 11 8.40 -14.49 12.46
CA ALA A 11 9.76 -14.92 12.79
C ALA A 11 9.88 -15.28 14.27
N LYS A 12 9.39 -14.40 15.16
CA LYS A 12 9.35 -14.68 16.61
C LYS A 12 8.48 -15.88 16.95
N LYS A 13 7.30 -16.00 16.34
CA LYS A 13 6.38 -17.13 16.54
C LYS A 13 7.01 -18.46 16.15
N ARG A 14 7.83 -18.48 15.10
CA ARG A 14 8.57 -19.66 14.64
C ARG A 14 9.89 -19.88 15.41
N GLY A 15 10.23 -19.04 16.38
CA GLY A 15 11.48 -19.15 17.13
C GLY A 15 12.73 -18.96 16.26
N LEU A 16 12.63 -18.21 15.16
CA LEU A 16 13.78 -17.94 14.30
C LEU A 16 14.80 -17.12 15.08
N THR A 17 16.03 -17.63 15.20
CA THR A 17 17.13 -16.95 15.86
C THR A 17 17.68 -15.84 14.97
N PRO A 18 18.11 -14.70 15.54
CA PRO A 18 18.85 -13.70 14.79
C PRO A 18 20.11 -14.32 14.15
N LEU A 19 20.49 -13.83 12.98
CA LEU A 19 21.80 -14.13 12.40
C LEU A 19 22.91 -13.61 13.33
N ARG A 20 24.11 -14.19 13.21
CA ARG A 20 25.28 -13.70 13.96
C ARG A 20 25.58 -12.26 13.53
N GLU A 21 26.04 -11.39 14.43
CA GLU A 21 26.31 -9.98 14.12
C GLU A 21 27.26 -9.80 12.93
N GLU A 22 28.17 -10.74 12.73
CA GLU A 22 29.14 -10.79 11.63
C GLU A 22 28.48 -11.03 10.25
N GLU A 23 27.32 -11.67 10.21
CA GLU A 23 26.56 -11.98 8.99
C GLU A 23 25.58 -10.85 8.63
N ILE A 24 25.33 -9.92 9.55
CA ILE A 24 24.42 -8.79 9.32
C ILE A 24 25.22 -7.66 8.64
N PRO A 25 24.93 -7.33 7.35
CA PRO A 25 25.60 -6.22 6.70
C PRO A 25 25.30 -4.93 7.45
N LYS A 26 26.35 -4.14 7.75
CA LYS A 26 26.20 -2.89 8.49
C LYS A 26 25.33 -1.92 7.69
N VAL A 27 24.25 -1.40 8.29
CA VAL A 27 23.30 -0.48 7.63
C VAL A 27 24.02 0.70 6.97
N GLY A 28 25.04 1.27 7.64
CA GLY A 28 25.85 2.36 7.09
C GLY A 28 26.64 1.96 5.85
N GLN A 29 27.17 0.73 5.78
CA GLN A 29 27.86 0.23 4.59
C GLN A 29 26.87 0.04 3.43
N VAL A 30 25.70 -0.55 3.69
CA VAL A 30 24.66 -0.74 2.67
C VAL A 30 24.17 0.62 2.12
N LEU A 31 23.93 1.60 3.01
CA LEU A 31 23.55 2.95 2.61
C LEU A 31 24.66 3.64 1.79
N MET A 32 25.93 3.47 2.19
CA MET A 32 27.06 4.05 1.46
C MET A 32 27.38 3.32 0.16
N GLU A 33 26.95 2.07 -0.02
CA GLU A 33 27.04 1.39 -1.32
C GLU A 33 25.87 1.76 -2.25
N GLY A 34 24.68 2.04 -1.70
CA GLY A 34 23.46 2.32 -2.46
C GLY A 34 23.03 3.79 -2.54
N TRP A 35 23.78 4.73 -1.97
CA TRP A 35 23.37 6.14 -1.90
C TRP A 35 23.08 6.76 -3.28
N ASN A 36 23.77 6.30 -4.31
CA ASN A 36 23.59 6.77 -5.68
C ASN A 36 22.17 6.51 -6.22
N PHE A 37 21.45 5.49 -5.72
CA PHE A 37 20.05 5.23 -6.09
C PHE A 37 19.06 6.27 -5.53
N PHE A 38 19.43 7.04 -4.51
CA PHE A 38 18.59 8.13 -4.01
C PHE A 38 18.63 9.37 -4.90
N LEU A 39 19.72 9.56 -5.67
CA LEU A 39 19.89 10.74 -6.52
C LEU A 39 18.78 10.86 -7.56
N PRO A 40 18.42 9.82 -8.34
CA PRO A 40 17.33 9.92 -9.30
C PRO A 40 15.96 10.20 -8.70
N ILE A 41 15.69 9.61 -7.53
CA ILE A 41 14.44 9.84 -6.80
C ILE A 41 14.38 11.31 -6.35
N GLY A 42 15.47 11.82 -5.78
CA GLY A 42 15.56 13.21 -5.34
C GLY A 42 15.43 14.20 -6.48
N VAL A 43 16.06 13.93 -7.63
CA VAL A 43 15.93 14.74 -8.86
C VAL A 43 14.47 14.73 -9.34
N LEU A 44 13.87 13.55 -9.54
CA LEU A 44 12.48 13.45 -10.00
C LEU A 44 11.51 14.18 -9.06
N MET A 45 11.63 13.95 -7.75
CA MET A 45 10.78 14.60 -6.74
C MET A 45 11.01 16.11 -6.70
N GLY A 46 12.26 16.57 -6.78
CA GLY A 46 12.60 17.99 -6.79
C GLY A 46 11.93 18.72 -7.95
N PHE A 47 12.03 18.17 -9.17
CA PHE A 47 11.38 18.77 -10.34
C PHE A 47 9.86 18.80 -10.22
N LEU A 48 9.23 17.75 -9.67
CA LEU A 48 7.79 17.75 -9.41
C LEU A 48 7.38 18.82 -8.37
N ILE A 49 8.17 18.97 -7.30
CA ILE A 49 7.92 19.98 -6.25
C ILE A 49 8.09 21.40 -6.82
N TYR A 50 9.03 21.62 -7.73
CA TYR A 50 9.20 22.88 -8.44
C TYR A 50 8.10 23.15 -9.51
N GLY A 51 7.16 22.22 -9.70
CA GLY A 51 6.01 22.40 -10.58
C GLY A 51 6.26 22.04 -12.04
N PHE A 52 7.35 21.34 -12.36
CA PHE A 52 7.55 20.80 -13.71
C PHE A 52 6.57 19.66 -14.02
N THR A 53 6.32 19.43 -15.30
CA THR A 53 5.43 18.34 -15.73
C THR A 53 6.03 16.96 -15.39
N PRO A 54 5.18 15.94 -15.08
CA PRO A 54 5.67 14.59 -14.80
C PRO A 54 6.53 13.99 -15.91
N THR A 55 6.20 14.27 -17.18
CA THR A 55 6.97 13.79 -18.34
C THR A 55 8.39 14.39 -18.37
N TYR A 56 8.50 15.68 -18.05
CA TYR A 56 9.79 16.35 -17.98
C TYR A 56 10.61 15.85 -16.79
N ALA A 57 10.01 15.76 -15.60
CA ALA A 57 10.64 15.22 -14.40
C ALA A 57 11.14 13.78 -14.62
N ALA A 58 10.36 12.93 -15.29
CA ALA A 58 10.77 11.57 -15.67
C ALA A 58 11.95 11.56 -16.64
N SER A 59 11.96 12.46 -17.64
CA SER A 59 13.05 12.56 -18.63
C SER A 59 14.39 12.93 -17.95
N VAL A 60 14.37 13.95 -17.08
CA VAL A 60 15.54 14.34 -16.28
C VAL A 60 15.91 13.22 -15.28
N GLY A 61 14.91 12.53 -14.74
CA GLY A 61 15.07 11.34 -13.90
C GLY A 61 15.86 10.24 -14.61
N ILE A 62 15.54 9.90 -15.86
CA ILE A 62 16.28 8.89 -16.65
C ILE A 62 17.75 9.31 -16.83
N VAL A 63 18.00 10.57 -17.20
CA VAL A 63 19.37 11.09 -17.32
C VAL A 63 20.11 10.99 -15.99
N SER A 64 19.43 11.30 -14.88
CA SER A 64 20.01 11.22 -13.55
C SER A 64 20.31 9.78 -13.10
N ILE A 65 19.55 8.76 -13.56
CA ILE A 65 19.86 7.34 -13.33
C ILE A 65 21.21 7.01 -13.97
N VAL A 66 21.40 7.38 -15.25
CA VAL A 66 22.66 7.16 -15.97
C VAL A 66 23.81 7.88 -15.29
N ALA A 67 23.63 9.15 -14.92
CA ALA A 67 24.64 9.91 -14.20
C ALA A 67 24.97 9.29 -12.82
N SER A 68 23.96 8.85 -12.07
CA SER A 68 24.13 8.22 -10.76
C SER A 68 24.84 6.87 -10.83
N SER A 69 24.63 6.14 -11.92
CA SER A 69 25.29 4.88 -12.20
C SER A 69 26.81 5.07 -12.32
N TRP A 70 27.27 6.19 -12.89
CA TRP A 70 28.70 6.49 -13.03
C TRP A 70 29.41 6.87 -11.73
N LEU A 71 28.66 7.22 -10.67
CA LEU A 71 29.22 7.55 -9.36
C LEU A 71 29.71 6.32 -8.59
N ASN A 72 29.18 5.13 -8.89
CA ASN A 72 29.59 3.88 -8.25
C ASN A 72 30.15 2.90 -9.30
N ARG A 73 31.41 2.47 -9.10
CA ARG A 73 32.09 1.54 -10.01
C ARG A 73 31.34 0.22 -10.19
N LYS A 74 30.60 -0.25 -9.17
CA LYS A 74 29.84 -1.52 -9.24
C LYS A 74 28.61 -1.42 -10.14
N THR A 75 28.07 -0.23 -10.36
CA THR A 75 26.80 -0.02 -11.08
C THR A 75 26.98 0.74 -12.40
N ARG A 76 28.22 0.96 -12.84
CA ARG A 76 28.55 1.84 -13.97
C ARG A 76 28.01 1.29 -15.29
N MET A 77 27.11 2.04 -15.93
CA MET A 77 26.54 1.72 -17.22
C MET A 77 27.46 2.21 -18.34
N GLY A 78 27.76 1.31 -19.29
CA GLY A 78 28.37 1.65 -20.56
C GLY A 78 27.35 2.16 -21.58
N PHE A 79 27.84 2.63 -22.73
CA PHE A 79 26.98 3.12 -23.81
C PHE A 79 25.97 2.06 -24.30
N ARG A 80 26.40 0.80 -24.42
CA ARG A 80 25.53 -0.31 -24.81
C ARG A 80 24.44 -0.56 -23.77
N ASP A 81 24.79 -0.60 -22.49
CA ASP A 81 23.82 -0.79 -21.41
C ASP A 81 22.76 0.30 -21.38
N ILE A 82 23.14 1.55 -21.69
CA ILE A 82 22.20 2.68 -21.79
C ILE A 82 21.25 2.47 -22.98
N LEU A 83 21.76 2.08 -24.15
CA LEU A 83 20.93 1.79 -25.32
C LEU A 83 20.00 0.60 -25.07
N ASP A 84 20.49 -0.46 -24.44
CA ASP A 84 19.71 -1.65 -24.10
C ASP A 84 18.61 -1.31 -23.09
N ALA A 85 18.91 -0.47 -22.08
CA ALA A 85 17.92 0.01 -21.13
C ALA A 85 16.84 0.88 -21.81
N LEU A 86 17.23 1.76 -22.74
CA LEU A 86 16.28 2.56 -23.53
C LEU A 86 15.43 1.68 -24.45
N ALA A 87 16.03 0.67 -25.09
CA ALA A 87 15.32 -0.29 -25.94
C ALA A 87 14.31 -1.12 -25.14
N ALA A 88 14.70 -1.62 -23.97
CA ALA A 88 13.80 -2.32 -23.05
C ALA A 88 12.66 -1.41 -22.57
N GLY A 89 12.96 -0.14 -22.25
CA GLY A 89 11.95 0.87 -21.93
C GLY A 89 10.95 1.07 -23.06
N ALA A 90 11.42 1.19 -24.31
CA ALA A 90 10.58 1.33 -25.49
C ALA A 90 9.68 0.10 -25.71
N GLN A 91 10.22 -1.12 -25.56
CA GLN A 91 9.43 -2.36 -25.70
C GLN A 91 8.32 -2.44 -24.64
N ASN A 92 8.63 -2.14 -23.38
CA ASN A 92 7.65 -2.11 -22.29
C ASN A 92 6.57 -1.02 -22.52
N MET A 93 6.95 0.10 -23.15
CA MET A 93 6.03 1.17 -23.51
C MET A 93 5.09 0.77 -24.65
N VAL A 94 5.48 -0.06 -25.61
CA VAL A 94 4.56 -0.52 -26.67
C VAL A 94 3.38 -1.28 -26.06
N SER A 95 3.65 -2.23 -25.16
CA SER A 95 2.60 -3.01 -24.49
C SER A 95 1.67 -2.10 -23.67
N THR A 96 2.25 -1.23 -22.84
CA THR A 96 1.48 -0.29 -22.02
C THR A 96 0.68 0.70 -22.89
N GLY A 97 1.23 1.14 -24.02
CA GLY A 97 0.59 2.08 -24.95
C GLY A 97 -0.66 1.50 -25.60
N VAL A 98 -0.63 0.24 -26.05
CA VAL A 98 -1.80 -0.45 -26.62
C VAL A 98 -2.93 -0.54 -25.59
N ILE A 99 -2.60 -0.89 -24.34
CA ILE A 99 -3.59 -0.97 -23.24
C ILE A 99 -4.22 0.40 -22.96
N LEU A 100 -3.41 1.47 -22.94
CA LEU A 100 -3.88 2.83 -22.72
C LEU A 100 -4.74 3.36 -23.88
N LEU A 101 -4.39 3.02 -25.13
CA LEU A 101 -5.19 3.35 -26.30
C LEU A 101 -6.60 2.74 -26.19
N CYS A 102 -6.68 1.42 -25.92
CA CYS A 102 -7.95 0.73 -25.75
C CYS A 102 -8.75 1.29 -24.56
N SER A 103 -8.09 1.54 -23.44
CA SER A 103 -8.72 2.15 -22.25
C SER A 103 -9.27 3.54 -22.58
N GLY A 104 -8.51 4.35 -23.33
CA GLY A 104 -8.92 5.69 -23.77
C GLY A 104 -10.20 5.68 -24.61
N ILE A 105 -10.36 4.71 -25.52
CA ILE A 105 -11.59 4.54 -26.30
C ILE A 105 -12.77 4.22 -25.37
N VAL A 106 -12.60 3.27 -24.44
CA VAL A 106 -13.64 2.91 -23.46
C VAL A 106 -14.05 4.12 -22.63
N ILE A 107 -13.08 4.87 -22.12
CA ILE A 107 -13.31 6.07 -21.31
C ILE A 107 -14.02 7.15 -22.13
N GLY A 108 -13.60 7.36 -23.38
CA GLY A 108 -14.23 8.31 -24.29
C GLY A 108 -15.72 8.00 -24.47
N VAL A 109 -16.07 6.74 -24.70
CA VAL A 109 -17.49 6.30 -24.81
C VAL A 109 -18.22 6.47 -23.48
N VAL A 110 -17.62 6.07 -22.35
CA VAL A 110 -18.21 6.21 -21.00
C VAL A 110 -18.52 7.67 -20.66
N LEU A 111 -17.62 8.59 -21.01
CA LEU A 111 -17.80 10.02 -20.79
C LEU A 111 -18.87 10.60 -21.72
N LEU A 112 -18.87 10.26 -23.02
CA LEU A 112 -19.86 10.73 -23.99
C LEU A 112 -21.29 10.30 -23.66
N VAL A 113 -21.47 9.06 -23.19
CA VAL A 113 -22.78 8.51 -22.80
C VAL A 113 -23.23 9.04 -21.41
N GLY A 114 -22.35 9.75 -20.70
CA GLY A 114 -22.60 10.23 -19.32
C GLY A 114 -22.68 9.08 -18.31
N MET A 115 -22.08 7.93 -18.63
CA MET A 115 -22.14 6.72 -17.82
C MET A 115 -21.46 6.92 -16.46
N GLY A 116 -20.34 7.66 -16.39
CA GLY A 116 -19.65 7.94 -15.11
C GLY A 116 -20.53 8.63 -14.07
N ILE A 117 -21.32 9.63 -14.47
CA ILE A 117 -22.27 10.33 -13.58
C ILE A 117 -23.41 9.39 -13.17
N LYS A 118 -23.96 8.62 -14.11
CA LYS A 118 -25.05 7.66 -13.81
C LYS A 118 -24.61 6.57 -12.84
N PHE A 119 -23.40 6.01 -13.02
CA PHE A 119 -22.82 5.07 -12.07
C PHE A 119 -22.57 5.72 -10.70
N SER A 120 -22.11 6.96 -10.68
CA SER A 120 -21.92 7.70 -9.42
C SER A 120 -23.23 7.91 -8.67
N ILE A 121 -24.31 8.26 -9.37
CA ILE A 121 -25.65 8.38 -8.78
C ILE A 121 -26.18 7.03 -8.31
N LEU A 122 -25.96 5.94 -9.08
CA LEU A 122 -26.36 4.60 -8.68
C LEU A 122 -25.67 4.17 -7.38
N ILE A 123 -24.35 4.34 -7.31
CA ILE A 123 -23.55 4.04 -6.11
C ILE A 123 -24.03 4.91 -4.94
N SER A 124 -24.24 6.22 -5.17
CA SER A 124 -24.75 7.13 -4.14
C SER A 124 -26.12 6.70 -3.62
N THR A 125 -27.03 6.29 -4.51
CA THR A 125 -28.38 5.80 -4.17
C THR A 125 -28.31 4.51 -3.34
N ILE A 126 -27.51 3.52 -3.78
CA ILE A 126 -27.32 2.25 -3.06
C ILE A 126 -26.65 2.49 -1.70
N SER A 127 -25.70 3.42 -1.64
CA SER A 127 -24.97 3.75 -0.41
C SER A 127 -25.80 4.54 0.61
N GLY A 128 -26.96 5.08 0.21
CA GLY A 128 -27.78 5.95 1.05
C GLY A 128 -27.05 7.23 1.50
N GLY A 129 -26.06 7.70 0.73
CA GLY A 129 -25.21 8.84 1.09
C GLY A 129 -24.05 8.52 2.05
N SER A 130 -23.82 7.23 2.39
CA SER A 130 -22.69 6.84 3.23
C SER A 130 -21.41 6.66 2.42
N LEU A 131 -20.41 7.50 2.70
CA LEU A 131 -19.07 7.38 2.09
C LEU A 131 -18.44 5.99 2.35
N LEU A 132 -18.67 5.39 3.52
CA LEU A 132 -18.09 4.09 3.87
C LEU A 132 -18.66 2.98 2.98
N ILE A 133 -19.98 2.98 2.77
CA ILE A 133 -20.64 1.99 1.90
C ILE A 133 -20.18 2.19 0.46
N THR A 134 -20.07 3.44 0.00
CA THR A 134 -19.49 3.78 -1.31
C THR A 134 -18.09 3.20 -1.47
N ILE A 135 -17.20 3.37 -0.49
CA ILE A 135 -15.85 2.81 -0.53
C ILE A 135 -15.87 1.28 -0.62
N ILE A 136 -16.76 0.61 0.11
CA ILE A 136 -16.92 -0.85 0.04
C ILE A 136 -17.38 -1.28 -1.36
N LEU A 137 -18.37 -0.58 -1.94
CA LEU A 137 -18.84 -0.85 -3.30
C LEU A 137 -17.73 -0.64 -4.34
N ILE A 138 -16.91 0.40 -4.17
CA ILE A 138 -15.75 0.68 -5.02
C ILE A 138 -14.71 -0.43 -4.89
N ALA A 139 -14.43 -0.93 -3.67
CA ALA A 139 -13.51 -2.05 -3.46
C ALA A 139 -13.99 -3.35 -4.15
N LEU A 140 -15.30 -3.61 -4.09
CA LEU A 140 -15.89 -4.77 -4.79
C LEU A 140 -15.82 -4.59 -6.31
N ALA A 141 -16.14 -3.39 -6.81
CA ALA A 141 -16.04 -3.08 -8.22
C ALA A 141 -14.58 -3.18 -8.72
N SER A 142 -13.61 -2.71 -7.94
CA SER A 142 -12.18 -2.78 -8.31
C SER A 142 -11.68 -4.22 -8.35
N LEU A 143 -12.15 -5.09 -7.46
CA LEU A 143 -11.81 -6.51 -7.49
C LEU A 143 -12.29 -7.18 -8.79
N ILE A 144 -13.52 -6.89 -9.22
CA ILE A 144 -14.11 -7.45 -10.45
C ILE A 144 -13.41 -6.88 -11.70
N LEU A 145 -13.21 -5.56 -11.76
CA LEU A 145 -12.55 -4.91 -12.89
C LEU A 145 -11.07 -5.30 -13.00
N GLY A 146 -10.41 -5.53 -11.87
CA GLY A 146 -9.01 -5.93 -11.81
C GLY A 146 -8.74 -7.37 -12.29
N MET A 147 -9.77 -8.20 -12.50
CA MET A 147 -9.61 -9.63 -12.81
C MET A 147 -8.96 -9.93 -14.18
N GLY A 148 -8.83 -8.93 -15.05
CA GLY A 148 -8.24 -9.10 -16.39
C GLY A 148 -7.58 -7.84 -16.94
N LEU A 149 -7.44 -6.80 -16.13
CA LEU A 149 -6.87 -5.52 -16.54
C LEU A 149 -5.53 -5.29 -15.82
N PRO A 150 -4.51 -4.77 -16.51
CA PRO A 150 -3.34 -4.21 -15.86
C PRO A 150 -3.75 -3.11 -14.88
N VAL A 151 -2.97 -2.97 -13.80
CA VAL A 151 -3.11 -1.95 -12.76
C VAL A 151 -3.48 -0.58 -13.33
N THR A 152 -2.73 -0.12 -14.32
CA THR A 152 -2.91 1.21 -14.92
C THR A 152 -4.28 1.33 -15.59
N ALA A 153 -4.72 0.30 -16.33
CA ALA A 153 -6.03 0.30 -16.98
C ALA A 153 -7.17 0.23 -15.96
N SER A 154 -7.05 -0.64 -14.97
CA SER A 154 -8.01 -0.77 -13.87
C SER A 154 -8.19 0.57 -13.13
N TYR A 155 -7.08 1.24 -12.80
CA TYR A 155 -7.10 2.55 -12.17
C TYR A 155 -7.86 3.59 -13.01
N ILE A 156 -7.57 3.72 -14.31
CA ILE A 156 -8.20 4.77 -15.12
C ILE A 156 -9.70 4.51 -15.26
N VAL A 157 -10.11 3.26 -15.51
CA VAL A 157 -11.54 2.89 -15.59
C VAL A 157 -12.24 3.19 -14.27
N LEU A 158 -11.65 2.77 -13.15
CA LEU A 158 -12.23 2.99 -11.83
C LEU A 158 -12.27 4.48 -11.47
N ALA A 159 -11.24 5.26 -11.82
CA ALA A 159 -11.19 6.71 -11.57
C ALA A 159 -12.36 7.44 -12.25
N VAL A 160 -12.66 7.10 -13.50
CA VAL A 160 -13.75 7.72 -14.27
C VAL A 160 -15.12 7.39 -13.68
N LEU A 161 -15.29 6.20 -13.11
CA LEU A 161 -16.57 5.73 -12.58
C LEU A 161 -16.78 6.09 -11.10
N ALA A 162 -15.73 6.04 -10.28
CA ALA A 162 -15.82 6.09 -8.83
C ALA A 162 -15.40 7.43 -8.21
N ALA A 163 -14.46 8.16 -8.83
CA ALA A 163 -14.01 9.44 -8.27
C ALA A 163 -15.15 10.47 -8.16
N PRO A 164 -16.06 10.62 -9.15
CA PRO A 164 -17.19 11.54 -9.00
C PRO A 164 -18.13 11.12 -7.86
N ALA A 165 -18.39 9.82 -7.69
CA ALA A 165 -19.21 9.30 -6.60
C ALA A 165 -18.64 9.64 -5.22
N MET A 166 -17.32 9.52 -5.04
CA MET A 166 -16.65 9.84 -3.79
C MET A 166 -16.65 11.35 -3.51
N THR A 167 -16.33 12.17 -4.52
CA THR A 167 -16.29 13.63 -4.37
C THR A 167 -17.67 14.23 -4.11
N MET A 168 -18.74 13.68 -4.68
CA MET A 168 -20.12 14.04 -4.35
C MET A 168 -20.49 13.78 -2.88
N LEU A 169 -19.82 12.82 -2.23
CA LEU A 169 -20.01 12.48 -0.83
C LEU A 169 -19.02 13.18 0.10
N GLY A 170 -18.29 14.18 -0.40
CA GLY A 170 -17.41 15.04 0.38
C GLY A 170 -15.96 14.56 0.52
N ALA A 171 -15.57 13.47 -0.15
CA ALA A 171 -14.16 13.10 -0.22
C ALA A 171 -13.38 14.10 -1.08
N SER A 172 -12.15 14.44 -0.68
CA SER A 172 -11.27 15.26 -1.52
C SER A 172 -10.93 14.54 -2.83
N LEU A 173 -10.65 15.29 -3.89
CA LEU A 173 -10.26 14.71 -5.17
C LEU A 173 -8.98 13.86 -5.04
N LEU A 174 -8.02 14.33 -4.24
CA LEU A 174 -6.78 13.60 -3.98
C LEU A 174 -7.04 12.29 -3.24
N SER A 175 -7.85 12.29 -2.18
CA SER A 175 -8.18 11.07 -1.45
C SER A 175 -8.92 10.06 -2.32
N ALA A 176 -9.85 10.51 -3.17
CA ALA A 176 -10.56 9.66 -4.10
C ALA A 176 -9.59 8.97 -5.08
N HIS A 177 -8.69 9.72 -5.72
CA HIS A 177 -7.71 9.15 -6.63
C HIS A 177 -6.71 8.22 -5.93
N MET A 178 -6.25 8.58 -4.73
CA MET A 178 -5.35 7.73 -3.93
C MET A 178 -6.01 6.41 -3.52
N LEU A 179 -7.28 6.45 -3.11
CA LEU A 179 -8.03 5.24 -2.77
C LEU A 179 -8.21 4.33 -3.98
N ILE A 180 -8.65 4.90 -5.11
CA ILE A 180 -8.86 4.17 -6.37
C ILE A 180 -7.54 3.58 -6.87
N PHE A 181 -6.43 4.32 -6.77
CA PHE A 181 -5.10 3.83 -7.12
C PHE A 181 -4.71 2.61 -6.27
N TRP A 182 -4.89 2.68 -4.95
CA TRP A 182 -4.59 1.57 -4.06
C TRP A 182 -5.48 0.35 -4.33
N TYR A 183 -6.79 0.55 -4.49
CA TYR A 183 -7.74 -0.53 -4.73
C TYR A 183 -7.62 -1.14 -6.13
N SER A 184 -7.08 -0.41 -7.11
CA SER A 184 -6.72 -0.99 -8.41
C SER A 184 -5.62 -2.06 -8.32
N GLN A 185 -4.86 -2.11 -7.20
CA GLN A 185 -3.86 -3.15 -6.94
C GLN A 185 -4.45 -4.40 -6.29
N ASP A 186 -5.70 -4.34 -5.81
CA ASP A 186 -6.27 -5.34 -4.94
C ASP A 186 -6.35 -6.73 -5.61
N ALA A 187 -6.77 -6.78 -6.88
CA ALA A 187 -6.90 -8.04 -7.62
C ALA A 187 -5.57 -8.81 -7.76
N ASN A 188 -4.42 -8.13 -7.68
CA ASN A 188 -3.10 -8.79 -7.77
C ASN A 188 -2.74 -9.59 -6.52
N VAL A 189 -3.34 -9.26 -5.37
CA VAL A 189 -3.04 -9.87 -4.06
C VAL A 189 -4.22 -10.66 -3.49
N THR A 190 -5.41 -10.59 -4.08
CA THR A 190 -6.64 -11.16 -3.54
C THR A 190 -7.15 -12.34 -4.35
N PRO A 191 -7.29 -13.54 -3.74
CA PRO A 191 -7.96 -14.67 -4.38
C PRO A 191 -9.42 -14.33 -4.75
N PRO A 192 -9.95 -14.82 -5.88
CA PRO A 192 -9.44 -15.91 -6.71
C PRO A 192 -8.41 -15.50 -7.78
N VAL A 193 -8.21 -14.21 -8.05
CA VAL A 193 -7.36 -13.75 -9.15
C VAL A 193 -5.88 -13.78 -8.80
N CYS A 194 -5.49 -13.01 -7.78
CA CYS A 194 -4.17 -13.03 -7.13
C CYS A 194 -2.96 -13.28 -8.07
N LEU A 195 -2.96 -12.69 -9.27
CA LEU A 195 -2.09 -13.12 -10.37
C LEU A 195 -0.60 -13.04 -9.99
N ALA A 196 -0.20 -11.95 -9.33
CA ALA A 196 1.18 -11.76 -8.89
C ALA A 196 1.61 -12.82 -7.87
N ALA A 197 0.75 -13.17 -6.91
CA ALA A 197 1.09 -14.19 -5.92
C ALA A 197 1.11 -15.60 -6.53
N TYR A 198 0.25 -15.89 -7.51
CA TYR A 198 0.25 -17.17 -8.22
C TYR A 198 1.48 -17.34 -9.11
N THR A 199 1.92 -16.28 -9.79
CA THR A 199 3.20 -16.29 -10.52
C THR A 199 4.37 -16.48 -9.55
N ALA A 200 4.38 -15.77 -8.42
CA ALA A 200 5.40 -15.94 -7.38
C ALA A 200 5.41 -17.36 -6.80
N ALA A 201 4.25 -17.99 -6.63
CA ALA A 201 4.14 -19.38 -6.19
C ALA A 201 4.78 -20.36 -7.18
N GLY A 202 4.62 -20.11 -8.49
CA GLY A 202 5.29 -20.88 -9.55
C GLY A 202 6.81 -20.79 -9.49
N ILE A 203 7.35 -19.62 -9.14
CA ILE A 203 8.80 -19.42 -8.94
C ILE A 203 9.27 -20.10 -7.63
N ALA A 204 8.50 -19.98 -6.56
CA ALA A 204 8.83 -20.52 -5.24
C ALA A 204 8.56 -22.03 -5.08
N GLY A 205 7.88 -22.65 -6.05
CA GLY A 205 7.45 -24.06 -5.97
C GLY A 205 6.36 -24.32 -4.92
N SER A 206 5.61 -23.31 -4.50
CA SER A 206 4.55 -23.41 -3.49
C SER A 206 3.16 -23.53 -4.12
N ARG A 207 2.16 -23.94 -3.33
CA ARG A 207 0.78 -24.03 -3.80
C ARG A 207 0.22 -22.62 -4.06
N PRO A 208 -0.34 -22.32 -5.27
CA PRO A 208 -0.82 -20.98 -5.60
C PRO A 208 -1.84 -20.43 -4.62
N LEU A 209 -2.86 -21.21 -4.25
CA LEU A 209 -3.91 -20.74 -3.34
C LEU A 209 -3.39 -20.42 -1.94
N GLU A 210 -2.48 -21.25 -1.39
CA GLU A 210 -1.88 -20.99 -0.07
C GLU A 210 -1.02 -19.72 -0.10
N THR A 211 -0.24 -19.54 -1.17
CA THR A 211 0.57 -18.33 -1.38
C THR A 211 -0.31 -17.10 -1.55
N GLY A 212 -1.43 -17.22 -2.25
CA GLY A 212 -2.40 -16.14 -2.43
C GLY A 212 -3.08 -15.72 -1.13
N LEU A 213 -3.49 -16.69 -0.29
CA LEU A 213 -4.08 -16.39 1.03
C LEU A 213 -3.09 -15.71 1.97
N GLU A 214 -1.82 -16.14 1.95
CA GLU A 214 -0.74 -15.49 2.71
C GLU A 214 -0.43 -14.09 2.19
N SER A 215 -0.36 -13.91 0.87
CA SER A 215 -0.20 -12.59 0.24
C SER A 215 -1.32 -11.63 0.66
N TRP A 216 -2.57 -12.08 0.55
CA TRP A 216 -3.75 -11.30 0.95
C TRP A 216 -3.74 -10.89 2.42
N LYS A 217 -3.31 -11.81 3.31
CA LYS A 217 -3.16 -11.53 4.74
C LYS A 217 -2.10 -10.44 5.00
N LEU A 218 -0.97 -10.50 4.31
CA LEU A 218 0.11 -9.50 4.44
C LEU A 218 -0.27 -8.16 3.79
N ALA A 219 -1.08 -8.19 2.74
CA ALA A 219 -1.53 -7.02 2.00
C ALA A 219 -2.64 -6.23 2.69
N LYS A 220 -3.04 -6.57 3.93
CA LYS A 220 -4.17 -5.91 4.60
C LYS A 220 -4.04 -4.40 4.78
N GLY A 221 -2.81 -3.89 4.81
CA GLY A 221 -2.56 -2.45 4.77
C GLY A 221 -3.14 -1.76 3.53
N LEU A 222 -3.27 -2.48 2.41
CA LEU A 222 -3.85 -2.00 1.15
C LEU A 222 -5.32 -1.59 1.30
N TYR A 223 -6.07 -2.20 2.24
CA TYR A 223 -7.47 -1.86 2.49
C TYR A 223 -7.65 -0.78 3.55
N ILE A 224 -6.76 -0.77 4.55
CA ILE A 224 -6.89 0.11 5.72
C ILE A 224 -6.43 1.53 5.40
N ILE A 225 -5.30 1.67 4.73
CA ILE A 225 -4.71 2.99 4.46
C ILE A 225 -5.60 3.87 3.58
N PRO A 226 -6.28 3.35 2.54
CA PRO A 226 -7.22 4.17 1.77
C PRO A 226 -8.40 4.72 2.57
N LEU A 227 -8.87 4.02 3.59
CA LEU A 227 -9.88 4.56 4.50
C LEU A 227 -9.33 5.76 5.28
N LEU A 228 -8.06 5.70 5.72
CA LEU A 228 -7.42 6.84 6.36
C LEU A 228 -7.30 8.03 5.38
N PHE A 229 -7.01 7.81 4.10
CA PHE A 229 -6.99 8.89 3.11
C PHE A 229 -8.31 9.66 3.03
N CYS A 230 -9.45 8.99 3.13
CA CYS A 230 -10.77 9.62 3.00
C CYS A 230 -11.28 10.25 4.30
N TYR A 231 -10.89 9.72 5.46
CA TYR A 231 -11.45 10.13 6.75
C TYR A 231 -10.48 10.93 7.63
N THR A 232 -9.22 11.09 7.22
CA THR A 232 -8.20 11.75 8.02
C THR A 232 -7.35 12.69 7.16
N PRO A 233 -6.69 13.71 7.75
CA PRO A 233 -5.87 14.65 7.00
C PRO A 233 -4.49 14.09 6.59
N ILE A 234 -4.28 12.77 6.61
CA ILE A 234 -2.97 12.11 6.37
C ILE A 234 -2.32 12.51 5.02
N LEU A 235 -3.11 12.98 4.06
CA LEU A 235 -2.66 13.46 2.75
C LEU A 235 -2.24 14.95 2.75
N PHE A 236 -1.85 15.50 3.91
CA PHE A 236 -1.47 16.91 4.07
C PHE A 236 -2.58 17.90 3.72
N GLU A 237 -3.84 17.47 3.82
CA GLU A 237 -5.03 18.31 3.63
C GLU A 237 -5.46 19.04 4.92
N GLY A 238 -4.57 19.08 5.92
CA GLY A 238 -4.79 19.70 7.22
C GLY A 238 -3.47 20.11 7.88
N PRO A 239 -3.51 20.56 9.15
CA PRO A 239 -2.31 21.00 9.86
C PRO A 239 -1.33 19.84 10.05
N VAL A 240 -0.03 20.11 9.86
CA VAL A 240 1.04 19.11 9.82
C VAL A 240 1.09 18.22 11.07
N TRP A 241 0.74 18.76 12.24
CA TRP A 241 0.70 17.98 13.47
C TRP A 241 -0.35 16.85 13.44
N GLN A 242 -1.52 17.08 12.82
CA GLN A 242 -2.55 16.04 12.66
C GLN A 242 -2.10 14.96 11.67
N VAL A 243 -1.32 15.35 10.65
CA VAL A 243 -0.72 14.41 9.70
C VAL A 243 0.24 13.48 10.42
N ILE A 244 1.16 14.05 11.22
CA ILE A 244 2.15 13.30 11.99
C ILE A 244 1.46 12.38 13.00
N GLU A 245 0.48 12.89 13.73
CA GLU A 245 -0.34 12.11 14.68
C GLU A 245 -1.01 10.93 13.97
N THR A 246 -1.75 11.19 12.89
CA THR A 246 -2.47 10.17 12.12
C THR A 246 -1.51 9.12 11.56
N ALA A 247 -0.35 9.54 11.06
CA ALA A 247 0.68 8.63 10.57
C ALA A 247 1.24 7.73 11.69
N ALA A 248 1.55 8.31 12.85
CA ALA A 248 2.09 7.57 14.00
C ALA A 248 1.06 6.58 14.58
N ILE A 249 -0.19 7.02 14.75
CA ILE A 249 -1.27 6.21 15.30
C ILE A 249 -1.72 5.17 14.28
N GLY A 250 -1.83 5.53 13.00
CA GLY A 250 -2.13 4.59 11.92
C GLY A 250 -1.06 3.49 11.84
N LEU A 251 0.21 3.84 12.05
CA LEU A 251 1.28 2.85 12.11
C LEU A 251 1.12 1.89 13.29
N LEU A 252 0.82 2.41 14.49
CA LEU A 252 0.55 1.61 15.67
C LEU A 252 -0.70 0.74 15.49
N GLY A 253 -1.75 1.27 14.84
CA GLY A 253 -2.96 0.54 14.48
C GLY A 253 -2.65 -0.64 13.57
N LEU A 254 -1.83 -0.43 12.53
CA LEU A 254 -1.36 -1.51 11.64
C LEU A 254 -0.49 -2.54 12.37
N TYR A 255 0.31 -2.11 13.34
CA TYR A 255 1.10 -3.00 14.20
C TYR A 255 0.19 -3.90 15.06
N CYS A 256 -0.80 -3.33 15.74
CA CYS A 256 -1.81 -4.08 16.50
C CYS A 256 -2.62 -5.03 15.60
N PHE A 257 -2.95 -4.59 14.39
CA PHE A 257 -3.64 -5.40 13.40
C PHE A 257 -2.79 -6.59 12.93
N ALA A 258 -1.49 -6.39 12.71
CA ALA A 258 -0.57 -7.48 12.40
C ALA A 258 -0.46 -8.48 13.57
N ALA A 259 -0.43 -8.00 14.81
CA ALA A 259 -0.40 -8.87 16.00
C ALA A 259 -1.67 -9.73 16.12
N PHE A 260 -2.85 -9.18 15.80
CA PHE A 260 -4.12 -9.93 15.73
C PHE A 260 -4.03 -11.09 14.72
N PHE A 261 -3.65 -10.80 13.48
CA PHE A 261 -3.60 -11.80 12.39
C PHE A 261 -2.50 -12.85 12.56
N GLU A 262 -1.33 -12.49 13.10
CA GLU A 262 -0.28 -13.46 13.40
C GLU A 262 -0.57 -14.26 14.68
N GLY A 263 -1.31 -13.67 15.63
CA GLY A 263 -1.56 -14.24 16.95
C GLY A 263 -0.32 -14.32 17.82
N PHE A 264 0.59 -13.39 17.61
CA PHE A 264 1.83 -13.30 18.35
C PHE A 264 2.22 -11.84 18.52
N HIS A 265 2.68 -11.48 19.71
CA HIS A 265 3.24 -10.16 19.98
C HIS A 265 4.52 -10.27 20.82
N LEU A 266 4.41 -10.36 22.15
CA LEU A 266 5.52 -10.72 23.05
C LEU A 266 5.55 -12.24 23.27
N GLY A 267 4.39 -12.88 23.22
CA GLY A 267 4.24 -14.33 23.22
C GLY A 267 3.04 -14.77 22.37
N PRO A 268 2.68 -16.07 22.41
CA PRO A 268 1.49 -16.56 21.74
C PRO A 268 0.23 -15.95 22.37
N LEU A 269 -0.60 -15.31 21.54
CA LEU A 269 -1.82 -14.63 21.97
C LEU A 269 -3.02 -15.58 21.97
N SER A 270 -3.82 -15.53 23.04
CA SER A 270 -5.13 -16.20 23.07
C SER A 270 -6.16 -15.45 22.22
N TRP A 271 -7.27 -16.11 21.87
CA TRP A 271 -8.36 -15.46 21.12
C TRP A 271 -8.91 -14.19 21.79
N PRO A 272 -9.14 -14.14 23.13
CA PRO A 272 -9.52 -12.90 23.80
C PRO A 272 -8.49 -11.77 23.64
N GLN A 273 -7.20 -12.08 23.76
CA GLN A 273 -6.13 -11.09 23.57
C GLN A 273 -6.08 -10.59 22.11
N ARG A 274 -6.25 -11.50 21.16
CA ARG A 274 -6.37 -11.18 19.73
C ARG A 274 -7.52 -10.19 19.47
N VAL A 275 -8.72 -10.49 19.97
CA VAL A 275 -9.87 -9.60 19.84
C VAL A 275 -9.58 -8.26 20.52
N GLY A 276 -8.88 -8.25 21.66
CA GLY A 276 -8.38 -7.03 22.29
C GLY A 276 -7.49 -6.18 21.37
N TYR A 277 -6.48 -6.78 20.72
CA TYR A 277 -5.62 -6.09 19.75
C TYR A 277 -6.39 -5.61 18.51
N ALA A 278 -7.40 -6.36 18.05
CA ALA A 278 -8.29 -5.90 16.98
C ALA A 278 -9.13 -4.68 17.40
N GLY A 279 -9.66 -4.69 18.63
CA GLY A 279 -10.39 -3.55 19.20
C GLY A 279 -9.51 -2.31 19.36
N VAL A 280 -8.27 -2.49 19.84
CA VAL A 280 -7.26 -1.41 19.89
C VAL A 280 -6.95 -0.88 18.50
N ALA A 281 -6.71 -1.76 17.52
CA ALA A 281 -6.47 -1.35 16.15
C ALA A 281 -7.65 -0.54 15.59
N ALA A 282 -8.90 -0.97 15.83
CA ALA A 282 -10.09 -0.24 15.42
C ALA A 282 -10.18 1.14 16.07
N CYS A 283 -9.87 1.26 17.37
CA CYS A 283 -9.86 2.55 18.07
C CYS A 283 -8.78 3.49 17.53
N LEU A 284 -7.56 2.99 17.34
CA LEU A 284 -6.44 3.78 16.80
C LEU A 284 -6.69 4.21 15.36
N LEU A 285 -7.32 3.38 14.53
CA LEU A 285 -7.62 3.69 13.14
C LEU A 285 -8.91 4.51 12.97
N TRP A 286 -9.67 4.72 14.04
CA TRP A 286 -10.90 5.52 13.97
C TRP A 286 -10.57 7.00 13.75
N PRO A 287 -11.29 7.74 12.90
CA PRO A 287 -10.96 9.13 12.57
C PRO A 287 -11.42 10.14 13.64
N ARG A 288 -11.07 9.90 14.92
CA ARG A 288 -11.34 10.82 16.04
C ARG A 288 -10.20 10.77 17.07
N MET A 289 -9.64 11.93 17.41
CA MET A 289 -8.55 12.05 18.38
C MET A 289 -8.91 11.50 19.78
N GLU A 290 -10.15 11.68 20.23
CA GLU A 290 -10.60 11.17 21.53
C GLU A 290 -10.47 9.64 21.61
N VAL A 291 -10.77 8.96 20.50
CA VAL A 291 -10.73 7.50 20.39
C VAL A 291 -9.29 7.01 20.31
N HIS A 292 -8.37 7.83 19.79
CA HIS A 292 -6.95 7.52 19.76
C HIS A 292 -6.35 7.41 21.16
N ALA A 293 -6.67 8.36 22.05
CA ALA A 293 -6.20 8.34 23.43
C ALA A 293 -6.68 7.08 24.17
N ILE A 294 -7.95 6.70 23.96
CA ILE A 294 -8.53 5.47 24.49
C ILE A 294 -7.79 4.25 23.91
N GLY A 295 -7.57 4.23 22.58
CA GLY A 295 -6.84 3.17 21.90
C GLY A 295 -5.42 2.99 22.45
N LEU A 296 -4.71 4.08 22.71
CA LEU A 296 -3.35 4.06 23.26
C LEU A 296 -3.33 3.56 24.71
N ALA A 297 -4.27 4.02 25.55
CA ALA A 297 -4.41 3.54 26.92
C ALA A 297 -4.73 2.03 26.95
N CYS A 298 -5.66 1.57 26.12
CA CYS A 298 -6.00 0.16 25.96
C CYS A 298 -4.82 -0.66 25.44
N PHE A 299 -4.03 -0.13 24.51
CA PHE A 299 -2.80 -0.78 24.03
C PHE A 299 -1.80 -1.01 25.16
N ILE A 300 -1.49 0.04 25.94
CA ILE A 300 -0.55 -0.03 27.06
C ILE A 300 -1.05 -1.06 28.09
N LEU A 301 -2.34 -1.05 28.40
CA LEU A 301 -2.95 -2.01 29.32
C LEU A 301 -2.83 -3.45 28.82
N LEU A 302 -3.15 -3.72 27.54
CA LEU A 302 -3.04 -5.06 26.95
C LEU A 302 -1.59 -5.58 26.97
N VAL A 303 -0.63 -4.72 26.65
CA VAL A 303 0.80 -5.07 26.70
C VAL A 303 1.26 -5.34 28.13
N ALA A 304 0.80 -4.56 29.11
CA ALA A 304 1.11 -4.77 30.52
C ALA A 304 0.54 -6.10 31.04
N LEU A 305 -0.72 -6.41 30.69
CA LEU A 305 -1.37 -7.68 31.01
C LEU A 305 -0.65 -8.86 30.35
N GLU A 306 -0.26 -8.74 29.08
CA GLU A 306 0.51 -9.75 28.37
C GLU A 306 1.85 -10.04 29.07
N LYS A 307 2.60 -8.99 29.45
CA LYS A 307 3.85 -9.14 30.21
C LYS A 307 3.63 -9.81 31.57
N ALA A 308 2.57 -9.45 32.29
CA ALA A 308 2.26 -10.04 33.59
C ALA A 308 1.91 -11.54 33.46
N LEU A 309 1.15 -11.92 32.43
CA LEU A 309 0.81 -13.31 32.14
C LEU A 309 2.04 -14.14 31.73
N LEU A 310 2.93 -13.57 30.92
CA LEU A 310 4.18 -14.24 30.52
C LEU A 310 5.12 -14.47 31.70
N ARG A 311 5.25 -13.48 32.62
CA ARG A 311 6.03 -13.65 33.86
C ARG A 311 5.49 -14.81 34.71
N ARG A 312 4.16 -14.92 34.85
CA ARG A 312 3.53 -16.03 35.58
C ARG A 312 3.80 -17.40 34.94
N ARG A 313 3.86 -17.48 33.62
CA ARG A 313 4.16 -18.72 32.88
C ARG A 313 5.63 -19.13 32.91
N GLY A 314 6.56 -18.19 33.08
CA GLY A 314 8.00 -18.47 33.18
C GLY A 314 8.50 -18.69 34.62
N SER A 315 7.63 -18.58 35.62
CA SER A 315 7.96 -18.73 37.05
C SER A 315 7.49 -20.07 37.63
N GLY A 316 7.07 -21.02 36.80
CA GLY A 316 6.67 -22.38 37.16
C GLY A 316 7.18 -23.37 36.14
#